data_AF-A0A7R7G315-F1
#
_entry.id   AF-A0A7R7G315-F1
#
_cell.length_a   1.000
_cell.length_b   1.000
_cell.length_c   1.000
_cell.angle_alpha   90.00
_cell.angle_beta   90.00
_cell.angle_gamma   90.00
#
_symmetry.space_group_name_H-M   'P 1'
#
loop_
_entity.id
_entity.type
_entity.pdbx_description
1 polymer ?
#
loop_
_entity_poly.entity_id
_entity_poly.type
_entity_poly.pdbx_seq_one_letter_code
_entity_poly.pdbx_strand_id
1 'polypeptide(L)' 'MAEYQNIFNRVQVHGPVYAGVPIASSATGRAGQPIVSYWLGKIGDAQIG' A
#
# COMPACT_ATOMS: atom_id res chain seq x y z
N MET A 1 25.92 -12.04 17.45
CA MET A 1 24.56 -11.65 17.89
C MET A 1 23.68 -11.58 16.65
N ALA A 2 22.42 -12.00 16.74
CA ALA A 2 21.48 -11.88 15.63
C ALA A 2 20.73 -10.54 15.72
N GLU A 3 20.59 -9.84 14.60
CA GLU A 3 19.96 -8.52 14.51
C GLU A 3 18.89 -8.48 13.42
N TYR A 4 18.06 -7.43 13.45
CA TYR A 4 17.04 -7.23 12.43
C TYR A 4 17.63 -6.81 11.09
N GLN A 5 17.37 -7.58 10.04
CA GLN A 5 17.88 -7.29 8.70
C GLN A 5 16.96 -6.40 7.86
N ASN A 6 15.80 -6.01 8.40
CA ASN A 6 14.82 -5.16 7.70
C ASN A 6 14.33 -5.71 6.35
N ILE A 7 14.25 -7.03 6.21
CA ILE A 7 13.74 -7.71 4.99
C ILE A 7 12.22 -7.86 5.02
N PHE A 8 11.64 -8.10 6.21
CA PHE A 8 10.19 -8.24 6.39
C PHE A 8 9.69 -7.36 7.54
N ASN A 9 8.59 -6.64 7.30
CA ASN A 9 7.94 -5.79 8.30
C ASN A 9 7.45 -6.61 9.50
N ARG A 10 8.04 -6.37 10.67
CA ARG A 10 7.62 -7.03 11.93
C ARG A 10 6.20 -6.64 12.31
N VAL A 11 5.90 -5.34 12.23
CA VAL A 11 4.58 -4.75 12.48
C VAL A 11 4.22 -3.91 11.27
N GLN A 12 2.98 -4.02 10.81
CA GLN A 12 2.42 -3.22 9.73
C GLN A 12 1.41 -2.24 10.31
N VAL A 13 1.37 -1.03 9.76
CA VAL A 13 0.41 0.02 10.12
C VAL A 13 -0.35 0.43 8.87
N HIS A 14 -1.64 0.75 9.03
CA HIS A 14 -2.49 1.17 7.92
C HIS A 14 -3.26 2.42 8.29
N GLY A 15 -3.27 3.38 7.36
CA GLY A 15 -4.20 4.51 7.36
C GLY A 15 -5.38 4.24 6.41
N PRO A 16 -6.25 5.25 6.21
CA PRO A 16 -7.22 5.23 5.13
C PRO A 16 -6.52 5.06 3.76
N VAL A 17 -7.20 4.40 2.83
CA VAL A 17 -6.67 4.18 1.48
C VAL A 17 -6.37 5.50 0.77
N TYR A 18 -5.24 5.57 0.10
CA TYR A 18 -4.80 6.77 -0.61
C TYR A 18 -5.38 6.77 -2.02
N ALA A 19 -6.24 7.75 -2.32
CA ALA A 19 -6.87 7.87 -3.63
C ALA A 19 -5.90 8.32 -4.74
N GLY A 20 -4.63 8.62 -4.40
CA GLY A 20 -3.63 9.18 -5.30
C GLY A 20 -3.70 10.71 -5.42
N VAL A 21 -2.62 11.33 -5.88
CA VAL A 21 -2.55 12.78 -6.14
C VAL A 21 -3.67 13.19 -7.12
N PRO A 22 -4.42 14.28 -6.89
CA PRO A 22 -5.45 14.72 -7.83
C PRO A 22 -4.87 14.96 -9.22
N ILE A 23 -5.52 14.42 -10.24
CA ILE A 23 -5.17 14.67 -11.64
C ILE A 23 -6.26 15.53 -12.28
N ALA A 24 -5.87 16.32 -13.30
CA ALA A 24 -6.84 16.96 -14.16
C ALA A 24 -7.79 15.90 -14.75
N SER A 25 -9.04 16.30 -15.02
CA SER A 25 -10.07 15.45 -15.61
C SER A 25 -9.49 14.58 -16.73
N SER A 26 -9.46 13.27 -16.51
CA SER A 26 -9.16 12.30 -17.56
C SER A 26 -10.46 11.67 -18.02
N ALA A 27 -10.54 11.31 -19.30
CA ALA A 27 -11.73 10.68 -19.88
C ALA A 27 -12.07 9.32 -19.25
N THR A 28 -11.12 8.69 -18.56
CA THR A 28 -11.24 7.33 -18.01
C THR A 28 -11.16 7.25 -16.48
N GLY A 29 -10.78 8.33 -15.79
CA GLY A 29 -10.66 8.38 -14.33
C GLY A 29 -9.68 7.36 -13.72
N ARG A 30 -9.70 7.25 -12.39
CA ARG A 30 -9.17 6.09 -11.66
C ARG A 30 -10.29 5.06 -11.54
N ALA A 31 -9.95 3.77 -11.59
CA ALA A 31 -10.91 2.68 -11.51
C ALA A 31 -10.59 1.73 -10.34
N GLY A 32 -11.62 1.08 -9.82
CA GLY A 32 -11.50 0.11 -8.73
C GLY A 32 -11.70 0.70 -7.33
N GLN A 33 -11.94 -0.20 -6.37
CA GLN A 33 -11.94 0.12 -4.94
C GLN A 33 -10.65 -0.46 -4.35
N PRO A 34 -9.80 0.34 -3.68
CA PRO A 34 -8.55 -0.15 -3.13
C PRO A 34 -8.76 -1.24 -2.09
N ILE A 35 -7.87 -2.23 -2.07
CA ILE A 35 -7.82 -3.27 -1.03
C ILE A 35 -6.48 -3.25 -0.29
N VAL A 36 -6.44 -3.84 0.89
CA VAL A 36 -5.24 -3.97 1.71
C VAL A 36 -4.86 -5.44 1.83
N SER A 37 -3.64 -5.80 1.42
CA SER A 37 -3.10 -7.16 1.48
C SER A 37 -2.04 -7.30 2.57
N TYR A 38 -2.34 -8.10 3.60
CA TYR A 38 -1.41 -8.39 4.71
C TYR A 38 -0.07 -8.96 4.23
N TRP A 39 -0.11 -9.85 3.23
CA TRP A 39 1.10 -10.51 2.73
C TRP A 39 1.97 -9.57 1.91
N LEU A 40 1.38 -8.68 1.10
CA LEU A 40 2.16 -7.65 0.41
C LEU A 40 2.75 -6.64 1.39
N GLY A 41 1.99 -6.28 2.44
CA GLY A 41 2.47 -5.43 3.52
C GLY A 41 3.67 -6.00 4.28
N LYS A 42 3.98 -7.30 4.18
CA LYS A 42 5.18 -7.88 4.80
C LYS A 42 6.47 -7.46 4.09
N ILE A 43 6.39 -7.12 2.81
CA ILE A 43 7.55 -6.78 1.97
C ILE A 43 7.51 -5.36 1.41
N GLY A 44 6.40 -4.63 1.58
CA GLY A 44 6.25 -3.28 1.05
C GLY A 44 4.92 -2.64 1.44
N ASP A 45 4.33 -1.87 0.52
CA ASP A 45 3.00 -1.31 0.68
C ASP A 45 1.93 -2.42 0.55
N ALA A 46 0.90 -2.32 1.36
CA ALA A 46 -0.21 -3.27 1.37
C ALA A 46 -1.37 -2.85 0.46
N GLN A 47 -1.46 -1.57 0.07
CA GLN A 47 -2.54 -1.09 -0.78
C GLN A 47 -2.39 -1.60 -2.22
N ILE A 48 -3.48 -2.15 -2.77
CA ILE A 48 -3.62 -2.49 -4.19
C ILE A 48 -4.81 -1.70 -4.74
N GLY A 49 -4.58 -0.98 -5.84
CA GLY A 49 -5.58 -0.09 -6.43
C GLY A 49 -5.42 1.35 -5.94
#